data_AF-A0A0K6GBZ3-F1
#
_entry.id   AF-A0A0K6GBZ3-F1
#
_cell.length_a   1.000
_cell.length_b   1.000
_cell.length_c   1.000
_cell.angle_alpha   90.00
_cell.angle_beta   90.00
_cell.angle_gamma   90.00
#
_symmetry.space_group_name_H-M   'P 1'
#
loop_
_entity.id
_entity.type
_entity.pdbx_description
1 polymer ?
#
loop_
_entity_poly.entity_id
_entity_poly.type
_entity_poly.pdbx_seq_one_letter_code
_entity_poly.pdbx_strand_id
1 'polypeptide(L)'
;MTVTHNRVLPNALRIPALTKLANKRIVLASASPRRLQIFRQFGLDPEIIPSKFGENLPHDEFSNVYEYPVATATEKAVEVYRRLVEQDPEDPPSLVIAGALPIR
;
A
#
# COMPACT_ATOMS: atom_id res chain seq x y z
N MET A 1 3.17 -22.38 10.02
CA MET A 1 2.83 -22.66 8.60
C MET A 1 2.84 -21.32 7.89
N THR A 2 3.71 -21.09 6.91
CA THR A 2 3.77 -19.79 6.22
C THR A 2 2.56 -19.65 5.30
N VAL A 3 1.63 -18.75 5.64
CA VAL A 3 0.50 -18.41 4.77
C VAL A 3 1.06 -17.84 3.48
N THR A 4 0.83 -18.52 2.36
CA THR A 4 1.34 -18.07 1.06
C THR A 4 0.34 -17.13 0.44
N HIS A 5 0.66 -15.83 0.41
CA HIS A 5 -0.15 -14.83 -0.27
C HIS A 5 0.30 -14.69 -1.71
N ASN A 6 -0.28 -15.46 -2.64
CA ASN A 6 0.00 -15.22 -4.06
C ASN A 6 -0.95 -14.14 -4.60
N ARG A 7 -0.46 -12.91 -4.69
CA ARG A 7 -1.20 -11.74 -5.18
C ARG A 7 -0.78 -11.29 -6.57
N VAL A 8 0.08 -12.07 -7.25
CA VAL A 8 0.49 -11.84 -8.64
C VAL A 8 -0.41 -12.66 -9.56
N LEU A 9 -1.11 -11.98 -10.46
CA LEU A 9 -2.06 -12.58 -11.39
C LEU A 9 -1.35 -13.17 -12.62
N PRO A 10 -1.98 -14.13 -13.33
CA PRO A 10 -1.37 -14.75 -14.53
C PRO A 10 -1.07 -13.77 -15.67
N ASN A 11 -1.80 -12.64 -15.72
CA ASN A 11 -1.61 -11.57 -16.70
C ASN A 11 -0.54 -10.54 -16.29
N ALA A 12 0.16 -10.77 -15.18
CA ALA A 12 1.21 -9.86 -14.71
C ALA A 12 2.35 -9.73 -15.73
N LEU A 13 2.86 -8.50 -15.85
CA LEU A 13 4.06 -8.24 -16.63
C LEU A 13 5.23 -9.05 -16.07
N ARG A 14 6.01 -9.70 -16.94
CA ARG A 14 7.20 -10.48 -16.55
C ARG A 14 8.40 -9.57 -16.30
N ILE A 15 8.27 -8.68 -15.34
CA ILE A 15 9.34 -7.78 -14.90
C ILE A 15 9.95 -8.27 -13.58
N PRO A 16 11.26 -8.06 -13.34
CA PRO A 16 11.93 -8.54 -12.14
C PRO A 16 11.25 -8.12 -10.82
N ALA A 17 10.62 -6.95 -10.80
CA ALA A 17 9.89 -6.45 -9.64
C ALA A 17 8.67 -7.32 -9.29
N LEU A 18 7.84 -7.69 -10.28
CA LEU A 18 6.65 -8.50 -10.05
C LEU A 18 7.00 -9.95 -9.73
N THR A 19 8.06 -10.50 -10.32
CA THR A 19 8.55 -11.83 -9.97
C THR A 19 8.99 -11.91 -8.51
N LYS A 20 9.65 -10.87 -7.99
CA LYS A 20 10.03 -10.79 -6.57
C LYS A 20 8.84 -10.66 -5.63
N LEU A 21 7.70 -10.19 -6.13
CA LEU A 21 6.46 -10.02 -5.38
C LEU A 21 5.59 -11.28 -5.36
N ALA A 22 5.95 -12.32 -6.12
CA ALA A 22 5.28 -13.61 -6.06
C ALA A 22 5.34 -14.19 -4.64
N ASN A 23 4.23 -14.77 -4.18
CA ASN A 23 4.08 -15.38 -2.85
C ASN A 23 4.29 -14.43 -1.66
N LYS A 24 4.27 -13.11 -1.88
CA LYS A 24 4.38 -12.09 -0.83
C LYS A 24 3.02 -11.50 -0.47
N ARG A 25 2.81 -11.21 0.82
CA ARG A 25 1.63 -10.49 1.28
C ARG A 25 1.76 -9.02 0.91
N ILE A 26 0.92 -8.57 -0.01
CA ILE A 26 0.92 -7.19 -0.51
C ILE A 26 -0.40 -6.54 -0.12
N VAL A 27 -0.29 -5.41 0.56
CA VAL A 27 -1.42 -4.67 1.10
C VAL A 27 -1.50 -3.29 0.45
N LEU A 28 -2.69 -2.92 0.00
CA LEU A 28 -3.03 -1.59 -0.45
C LEU A 28 -3.71 -0.84 0.70
N ALA A 29 -3.01 0.14 1.25
CA ALA A 29 -3.45 1.03 2.33
C ALA A 29 -4.44 2.12 1.84
N SER A 30 -5.37 1.76 0.95
CA SER A 30 -6.29 2.71 0.32
C SER A 30 -7.64 2.06 0.01
N ALA A 31 -8.72 2.73 0.42
CA ALA A 31 -10.09 2.33 0.09
C ALA A 31 -10.51 2.65 -1.36
N SER A 32 -9.64 3.25 -2.18
CA SER A 32 -10.01 3.72 -3.52
C SER A 32 -10.20 2.56 -4.50
N PRO A 33 -11.41 2.32 -5.03
CA PRO A 33 -11.64 1.26 -6.01
C PRO A 33 -10.84 1.46 -7.30
N ARG A 34 -10.66 2.72 -7.71
CA ARG A 34 -9.86 3.10 -8.88
C ARG A 34 -8.40 2.67 -8.74
N ARG A 35 -7.80 2.83 -7.56
CA ARG A 35 -6.40 2.42 -7.33
C ARG A 35 -6.25 0.90 -7.41
N LEU A 36 -7.19 0.14 -6.86
CA LEU A 36 -7.20 -1.32 -6.99
C LEU A 36 -7.29 -1.75 -8.46
N GLN A 37 -8.17 -1.13 -9.25
CA GLN A 37 -8.31 -1.45 -10.67
C GLN A 37 -7.00 -1.24 -11.45
N ILE A 38 -6.26 -0.17 -11.15
CA ILE A 38 -4.94 0.08 -11.75
C ILE A 38 -3.98 -1.09 -11.43
N PHE A 39 -3.88 -1.51 -10.18
CA PHE A 39 -3.02 -2.65 -9.82
C PHE A 39 -3.41 -3.94 -10.54
N ARG A 40 -4.71 -4.24 -10.61
CA ARG A 40 -5.22 -5.43 -11.30
C ARG A 40 -4.94 -5.42 -12.79
N GLN A 41 -5.00 -4.25 -13.42
CA GLN A 41 -4.64 -4.08 -14.83
C GLN A 41 -3.17 -4.44 -15.10
N PHE A 42 -2.27 -4.18 -14.14
CA PHE A 42 -0.86 -4.59 -14.21
C PHE A 42 -0.60 -6.02 -13.70
N GLY A 43 -1.65 -6.75 -13.33
CA GLY A 43 -1.59 -8.12 -12.85
C GLY A 43 -1.22 -8.25 -11.37
N LEU A 44 -1.54 -7.26 -10.55
CA LEU A 44 -1.39 -7.32 -9.10
C LEU A 44 -2.76 -7.21 -8.41
N ASP A 45 -3.06 -8.12 -7.49
CA ASP A 45 -4.31 -8.10 -6.71
C ASP A 45 -4.02 -7.97 -5.21
N PRO A 46 -3.59 -6.79 -4.75
CA PRO A 46 -3.25 -6.58 -3.35
C PRO A 46 -4.48 -6.67 -2.43
N GLU A 47 -4.25 -7.06 -1.19
CA GLU A 47 -5.25 -7.03 -0.12
C GLU A 47 -5.58 -5.57 0.23
N ILE A 48 -6.86 -5.23 0.37
CA ILE A 48 -7.28 -3.84 0.64
C ILE A 48 -7.47 -3.64 2.13
N ILE A 49 -6.62 -2.82 2.75
CA ILE A 49 -6.71 -2.49 4.17
C ILE A 49 -6.61 -0.97 4.31
N PRO A 50 -7.73 -0.24 4.36
CA PRO A 50 -7.69 1.22 4.46
C PRO A 50 -6.93 1.69 5.70
N SER A 51 -6.11 2.72 5.52
CA SER A 51 -5.48 3.40 6.65
C SER A 51 -6.51 4.18 7.46
N LYS A 52 -6.28 4.23 8.78
CA LYS A 52 -7.03 5.05 9.74
C LYS A 52 -6.39 6.43 9.96
N PHE A 53 -5.23 6.69 9.36
CA PHE A 53 -4.54 7.96 9.46
C PHE A 53 -5.27 9.05 8.66
N GLY A 54 -5.58 10.16 9.32
CA GLY A 54 -6.23 11.32 8.71
C GLY A 54 -5.28 12.10 7.81
N GLU A 55 -5.80 12.73 6.75
CA GLU A 55 -5.02 13.68 5.93
C GLU A 55 -5.05 15.06 6.60
N ASN A 56 -4.51 15.15 7.82
CA ASN A 56 -4.58 16.34 8.67
C ASN A 56 -3.19 16.83 9.10
N LEU A 57 -2.14 16.49 8.36
CA LEU A 57 -0.81 17.04 8.59
C LEU A 57 -0.86 18.59 8.44
N PRO A 58 -0.15 19.34 9.29
CA PRO A 58 -0.11 20.80 9.21
C PRO A 58 0.51 21.22 7.86
N HIS A 59 -0.30 21.90 7.04
CA HIS A 59 0.06 22.22 5.66
C HIS A 59 1.19 23.26 5.60
N ASP A 60 1.26 24.12 6.63
CA ASP A 60 2.24 25.19 6.78
C ASP A 60 3.66 24.67 7.06
N GLU A 61 3.81 23.39 7.41
CA GLU A 61 5.11 22.76 7.64
C GLU A 61 5.77 22.28 6.34
N PHE A 62 5.04 22.24 5.22
CA PHE A 62 5.57 21.77 3.94
C PHE A 62 5.97 22.95 3.06
N SER A 63 7.24 22.99 2.67
CA SER A 63 7.77 24.04 1.81
C SER A 63 7.35 23.85 0.35
N ASN A 64 7.05 22.61 -0.05
CA ASN A 64 6.64 22.24 -1.41
C ASN A 64 5.32 21.46 -1.42
N VAL A 65 4.47 21.76 -2.41
CA VAL A 65 3.14 21.15 -2.63
C VAL A 65 3.17 19.61 -2.72
N TYR A 66 4.29 19.04 -3.20
CA TYR A 66 4.45 17.60 -3.38
C TYR A 66 4.90 16.85 -2.12
N GLU A 67 5.41 17.55 -1.10
CA GLU A 67 5.91 16.90 0.13
C GLU A 67 4.75 16.39 0.98
N TYR A 68 3.68 17.18 1.09
CA TYR A 68 2.47 16.82 1.83
C TYR A 68 1.88 15.45 1.41
N PRO A 69 1.58 15.18 0.12
CA PRO A 69 1.02 13.89 -0.27
C PRO A 69 1.99 12.73 -0.05
N VAL A 70 3.31 12.96 -0.17
CA VAL A 70 4.32 11.92 0.10
C VAL A 70 4.36 11.59 1.59
N ALA A 71 4.40 12.60 2.46
CA ALA A 71 4.37 12.42 3.91
C ALA A 71 3.08 11.72 4.35
N THR A 72 1.93 12.19 3.88
CA THR A 72 0.62 11.61 4.18
C THR A 72 0.51 10.15 3.72
N ALA A 73 0.99 9.84 2.51
CA ALA A 73 1.01 8.46 2.03
C ALA A 73 1.94 7.57 2.88
N THR A 74 3.09 8.11 3.29
CA THR A 74 4.04 7.39 4.14
C THR A 74 3.42 7.04 5.49
N GLU A 75 2.82 8.00 6.18
CA GLU A 75 2.17 7.76 7.48
C GLU A 75 1.01 6.74 7.36
N LYS A 76 0.23 6.81 6.28
CA LYS A 76 -0.82 5.81 6.00
C LYS A 76 -0.26 4.40 5.83
N ALA A 77 0.85 4.24 5.12
CA ALA A 77 1.49 2.94 4.93
C ALA A 77 2.07 2.41 6.25
N VAL A 78 2.73 3.27 7.02
CA VAL A 78 3.35 2.93 8.31
C VAL A 78 2.29 2.53 9.34
N GLU A 79 1.17 3.26 9.42
CA GLU A 79 0.06 2.92 10.31
C GLU A 79 -0.50 1.53 10.00
N VAL A 80 -0.81 1.26 8.73
CA VAL A 80 -1.34 -0.06 8.31
C VAL A 80 -0.32 -1.16 8.59
N TYR A 81 0.96 -0.93 8.29
CA TYR A 81 2.01 -1.91 8.56
C TYR A 81 2.08 -2.26 10.06
N ARG A 82 2.21 -1.24 10.93
CA ARG A 82 2.31 -1.44 12.39
C ARG A 82 1.08 -2.16 12.92
N ARG A 83 -0.12 -1.72 12.53
CA ARG A 83 -1.37 -2.36 12.95
C ARG A 83 -1.45 -3.83 12.55
N LEU A 84 -1.02 -4.19 11.34
CA LEU A 84 -1.07 -5.59 10.90
C LEU A 84 -0.04 -6.46 11.61
N VAL A 85 1.16 -5.93 11.85
CA VAL A 85 2.19 -6.64 12.64
C VAL A 85 1.74 -6.85 14.08
N GLU A 86 1.08 -5.86 14.69
CA GLU A 86 0.54 -6.00 16.05
C GLU A 86 -0.65 -6.97 16.12
N GLN A 87 -1.48 -7.04 15.08
CA GLN A 87 -2.65 -7.92 15.02
C GLN A 87 -2.30 -9.37 14.72
N ASP A 88 -1.35 -9.60 13.81
CA ASP A 88 -0.88 -10.92 13.43
C ASP A 88 0.63 -10.90 13.17
N PRO A 89 1.45 -11.08 14.23
CA PRO A 89 2.92 -11.08 14.11
C PRO A 89 3.47 -12.23 13.26
N GLU A 90 2.70 -13.31 13.08
CA GLU A 90 3.13 -14.51 12.34
C GLU A 90 2.89 -14.38 10.83
N ASP A 91 2.08 -13.41 10.39
CA ASP A 91 1.81 -13.10 8.98
C ASP A 91 1.96 -11.60 8.65
N PRO A 92 3.16 -11.00 8.82
CA PRO A 92 3.34 -9.59 8.55
C PRO A 92 3.26 -9.29 7.04
N PRO A 93 2.76 -8.10 6.66
CA PRO A 93 2.76 -7.68 5.26
C PRO A 93 4.19 -7.53 4.75
N SER A 94 4.50 -8.13 3.59
CA SER A 94 5.81 -7.97 2.95
C SER A 94 5.96 -6.63 2.23
N LEU A 95 4.85 -6.03 1.81
CA LEU A 95 4.80 -4.73 1.16
C LEU A 95 3.47 -4.05 1.47
N VAL A 96 3.53 -2.79 1.91
CA VAL A 96 2.35 -1.93 2.07
C VAL A 96 2.49 -0.75 1.11
N ILE A 97 1.45 -0.52 0.31
CA ILE A 97 1.40 0.55 -0.69
C ILE A 97 0.32 1.53 -0.28
N ALA A 98 0.65 2.82 -0.22
CA ALA A 98 -0.31 3.88 0.06
C ALA A 98 -0.26 4.96 -1.02
N GLY A 99 -1.29 5.81 -1.03
CA GLY A 99 -1.29 7.04 -1.81
C GLY A 99 -2.14 8.09 -1.13
N ALA A 100 -1.72 9.34 -1.23
CA ALA A 100 -2.47 10.50 -0.75
C ALA A 100 -2.85 11.39 -1.94
N LEU A 101 -3.78 12.30 -1.71
CA LEU A 101 -4.09 13.35 -2.67
C LEU A 101 -3.20 14.57 -2.39
N PRO A 102 -2.77 15.31 -3.43
CA PRO A 102 -2.11 16.59 -3.22
C PRO A 102 -3.08 17.58 -2.57
N ILE A 103 -2.53 18.55 -1.85
CA ILE A 103 -3.26 19.71 -1.33
C ILE A 103 -3.96 20.42 -2.50
N ARG A 104 -5.22 20.80 -2.29
CA ARG A 104 -6.01 21.57 -3.25
C ARG A 104 -5.84 23.07 -3.01
#